data_AF-A0A0F9EHS8-F1
#
_entry.id   AF-A0A0F9EHS8-F1
#
_cell.length_a   1.000
_cell.length_b   1.000
_cell.length_c   1.000
_cell.angle_alpha   90.00
_cell.angle_beta   90.00
_cell.angle_gamma   90.00
#
_symmetry.space_group_name_H-M   'P 1'
#
loop_
_entity.id
_entity.type
_entity.pdbx_description
1 polymer ?
#
loop_
_entity_poly.entity_id
_entity_poly.type
_entity_poly.pdbx_seq_one_letter_code
_entity_poly.pdbx_strand_id
1 'polypeptide(L)'
;MAPVEFSGVLQSIRFQKDSFIIGKLDNGTGIKGVMLAPQVGMEYVFHGRMEHHPKFGDTFVFTDYQATLPTDSLSIRVYLMENCKWIGPEVSKNLVNRYGKESLVICKT
;
A
#
# COMPACT_ATOMS: atom_id res chain seq x y z
N MET A 1 -6.79 7.10 -25.05
CA MET A 1 -6.34 7.80 -23.82
C MET A 1 -5.54 6.81 -23.02
N ALA A 2 -4.28 7.12 -22.70
CA ALA A 2 -3.51 6.29 -21.78
C ALA A 2 -4.20 6.32 -20.40
N PRO A 3 -4.24 5.19 -19.66
CA PRO A 3 -4.73 5.21 -18.28
C PRO A 3 -3.88 6.18 -17.47
N VAL A 4 -4.54 6.98 -16.62
CA VAL A 4 -3.82 7.85 -15.69
C VAL A 4 -3.15 6.95 -14.66
N GLU A 5 -1.87 7.19 -14.41
CA GLU A 5 -1.13 6.55 -13.33
C GLU A 5 -1.20 7.40 -12.07
N PHE A 6 -1.44 6.76 -10.93
CA PHE A 6 -1.48 7.43 -9.64
C PHE A 6 -0.79 6.56 -8.59
N SER A 7 0.25 7.09 -7.94
CA SER A 7 0.99 6.38 -6.90
C SER A 7 0.72 6.96 -5.51
N GLY A 8 0.81 6.12 -4.49
CA GLY A 8 0.75 6.55 -3.09
C GLY A 8 0.73 5.38 -2.11
N VAL A 9 0.93 5.70 -0.84
CA VAL A 9 0.89 4.72 0.24
C VAL A 9 -0.55 4.56 0.71
N LEU A 10 -1.06 3.33 0.75
CA LEU A 10 -2.39 3.04 1.29
C LEU A 10 -2.41 3.32 2.79
N GLN A 11 -2.92 4.48 3.20
CA GLN A 11 -2.90 4.93 4.59
C GLN A 11 -4.04 4.31 5.41
N SER A 12 -5.21 4.12 4.82
CA SER A 12 -6.35 3.50 5.51
C SER A 12 -7.37 2.92 4.53
N ILE A 13 -8.08 1.89 4.98
CA ILE A 13 -9.22 1.30 4.28
C ILE A 13 -10.49 1.73 5.02
N ARG A 14 -11.34 2.51 4.37
CA ARG A 14 -12.61 3.02 4.93
C ARG A 14 -13.76 2.05 4.72
N PHE A 15 -13.70 1.25 3.66
CA PHE A 15 -14.70 0.26 3.33
C PHE A 15 -14.05 -0.90 2.59
N GLN A 16 -14.45 -2.12 2.92
CA GLN A 16 -14.06 -3.32 2.20
C GLN A 16 -15.24 -4.30 2.18
N LYS A 17 -15.59 -4.77 0.98
CA LYS A 17 -16.57 -5.84 0.77
C LYS A 17 -16.07 -6.72 -0.36
N ASP A 18 -15.93 -8.01 -0.08
CA ASP A 18 -15.33 -8.98 -1.00
C ASP A 18 -13.93 -8.49 -1.44
N SER A 19 -13.74 -8.27 -2.73
CA SER A 19 -12.51 -7.69 -3.29
C SER A 19 -12.61 -6.19 -3.56
N PHE A 20 -13.76 -5.56 -3.30
CA PHE A 20 -13.94 -4.12 -3.52
C PHE A 20 -13.51 -3.31 -2.29
N ILE A 21 -12.70 -2.28 -2.52
CA ILE A 21 -12.18 -1.41 -1.45
C ILE A 21 -12.49 0.05 -1.73
N ILE A 22 -12.65 0.81 -0.64
CA ILE A 22 -12.54 2.27 -0.63
C ILE A 22 -11.48 2.62 0.40
N GLY A 23 -10.38 3.19 -0.08
CA GLY A 23 -9.22 3.55 0.73
C GLY A 23 -8.91 5.03 0.66
N LYS A 24 -7.91 5.42 1.45
CA LYS A 24 -7.31 6.75 1.41
C LYS A 24 -5.79 6.59 1.35
N LEU A 25 -5.16 7.34 0.45
CA LEU A 25 -3.72 7.42 0.33
C LEU A 25 -3.13 8.46 1.30
N ASP A 26 -1.83 8.36 1.53
CA ASP A 26 -1.04 9.28 2.36
C ASP A 26 -1.16 10.75 1.93
N ASN A 27 -1.23 11.01 0.63
CA ASN A 27 -1.45 12.35 0.07
C ASN A 27 -2.89 12.88 0.24
N GLY A 28 -3.78 12.11 0.87
CA GLY A 28 -5.15 12.50 1.13
C GLY A 28 -6.18 12.03 0.10
N THR A 29 -5.73 11.52 -1.06
CA THR A 29 -6.62 11.12 -2.17
C THR A 29 -7.41 9.87 -1.82
N GLY A 30 -8.71 9.87 -2.11
CA GLY A 30 -9.55 8.68 -1.99
C GLY A 30 -9.29 7.73 -3.15
N ILE A 31 -9.27 6.42 -2.91
CA ILE A 31 -9.20 5.41 -3.97
C ILE A 31 -10.40 4.47 -3.87
N LYS A 32 -10.89 3.96 -5.00
CA LYS A 32 -11.86 2.86 -5.03
C LYS A 32 -11.60 1.92 -6.20
N GLY A 33 -11.80 0.63 -5.99
CA GLY A 33 -11.56 -0.38 -7.00
C GLY A 33 -11.53 -1.80 -6.44
N VAL A 34 -11.23 -2.76 -7.30
CA VAL A 34 -11.11 -4.17 -6.91
C VAL A 34 -9.64 -4.47 -6.61
N MET A 35 -9.36 -4.90 -5.38
CA MET A 35 -8.02 -5.22 -4.89
C MET A 35 -8.05 -6.51 -4.06
N LEU A 36 -7.16 -7.44 -4.40
CA LEU A 36 -6.94 -8.66 -3.63
C LEU A 36 -5.99 -8.35 -2.47
N ALA A 37 -6.42 -8.67 -1.24
CA ALA A 37 -5.63 -8.53 -0.02
C ALA A 37 -4.94 -7.15 0.14
N PRO A 38 -5.69 -6.05 0.23
CA PRO A 38 -5.13 -4.71 0.42
C PRO A 38 -4.32 -4.62 1.71
N GLN A 39 -3.16 -3.95 1.67
CA GLN A 39 -2.29 -3.78 2.83
C GLN A 39 -2.09 -2.29 3.12
N VAL A 40 -2.40 -1.90 4.35
CA VAL A 40 -2.12 -0.53 4.83
C VAL A 40 -0.62 -0.37 5.03
N GLY A 41 -0.07 0.80 4.68
CA GLY A 41 1.36 1.08 4.75
C GLY A 41 2.16 0.62 3.53
N MET A 42 1.54 -0.08 2.57
CA MET A 42 2.15 -0.43 1.30
C MET A 42 1.95 0.68 0.26
N GLU A 43 2.98 0.91 -0.54
CA GLU A 43 2.89 1.77 -1.71
C GLU A 43 2.33 0.99 -2.90
N TYR A 44 1.46 1.65 -3.65
CA TYR A 44 0.85 1.10 -4.83
C TYR A 44 0.91 2.10 -5.98
N VAL A 45 1.07 1.57 -7.18
CA VAL A 45 0.84 2.29 -8.44
C VAL A 45 -0.51 1.83 -8.97
N PHE A 46 -1.45 2.75 -9.10
CA PHE A 46 -2.81 2.52 -9.58
C PHE A 46 -2.98 3.03 -11.01
N HIS A 47 -3.68 2.28 -11.84
CA HIS A 47 -4.04 2.67 -13.20
C HIS A 47 -5.54 2.86 -13.31
N GLY A 48 -5.97 4.02 -13.83
CA GLY A 48 -7.40 4.30 -13.95
C GLY A 48 -7.71 5.76 -14.30
N ARG A 49 -8.70 6.32 -13.60
CA ARG A 49 -9.20 7.68 -13.82
C ARG A 49 -9.58 8.39 -12.52
N MET A 50 -9.45 9.71 -12.49
CA MET A 50 -9.99 10.53 -11.42
C MET A 50 -11.50 10.73 -11.63
N GLU A 51 -12.30 10.51 -10.60
CA GLU A 51 -13.72 10.86 -10.55
C GLU A 51 -13.99 11.81 -9.38
N HIS A 52 -14.68 12.89 -9.64
CA HIS A 52 -15.12 13.79 -8.57
C HIS A 52 -16.44 13.29 -7.98
N HIS A 53 -16.46 12.99 -6.68
CA HIS A 53 -17.68 12.59 -5.98
C HIS A 53 -18.20 13.74 -5.10
N PRO A 54 -19.48 14.17 -5.26
CA PRO A 54 -20.00 15.36 -4.58
C PRO A 54 -19.96 15.30 -3.04
N LYS A 55 -19.94 14.09 -2.45
CA LYS A 55 -19.86 13.89 -0.99
C LYS A 55 -18.43 13.66 -0.46
N PHE A 56 -17.50 13.19 -1.30
CA PHE A 56 -16.20 12.68 -0.84
C PHE A 56 -15.00 13.35 -1.50
N GLY A 57 -15.23 14.26 -2.46
CA GLY A 57 -14.19 14.93 -3.23
C GLY A 57 -13.60 14.03 -4.30
N ASP A 58 -12.37 14.34 -4.70
CA ASP A 58 -11.67 13.61 -5.75
C ASP A 58 -11.32 12.19 -5.30
N THR A 59 -11.82 11.22 -6.06
CA THR A 59 -11.60 9.80 -5.83
C THR A 59 -11.02 9.17 -7.08
N PHE A 60 -9.87 8.54 -6.94
CA PHE A 60 -9.24 7.80 -8.02
C PHE A 60 -9.87 6.41 -8.15
N VAL A 61 -10.42 6.13 -9.33
CA VAL A 61 -11.04 4.84 -9.66
C VAL A 61 -10.03 4.03 -10.43
N PHE A 62 -9.48 3.01 -9.77
CA PHE A 62 -8.47 2.16 -10.36
C PHE A 62 -9.10 0.88 -10.92
N THR A 63 -8.60 0.45 -12.06
CA THR A 63 -8.94 -0.84 -12.70
C THR A 63 -7.80 -1.84 -12.60
N ASP A 64 -6.58 -1.34 -12.42
CA ASP A 64 -5.37 -2.15 -12.23
C ASP A 64 -4.50 -1.51 -11.13
N TYR A 65 -3.64 -2.31 -10.52
CA TYR A 65 -2.73 -1.87 -9.47
C TYR A 65 -1.48 -2.75 -9.40
N GLN A 66 -0.38 -2.15 -8.98
CA GLN A 66 0.88 -2.84 -8.69
C GLN A 66 1.35 -2.45 -7.30
N ALA A 67 1.62 -3.45 -6.45
CA ALA A 67 2.25 -3.22 -5.15
C ALA A 67 3.74 -2.99 -5.34
N THR A 68 4.24 -1.83 -4.90
CA THR A 68 5.68 -1.58 -4.83
C THR A 68 6.17 -1.98 -3.44
N LEU A 69 7.32 -2.66 -3.40
CA LEU A 69 7.95 -2.99 -2.13
C LEU A 69 8.38 -1.68 -1.44
N PRO A 70 8.14 -1.56 -0.13
CA PRO A 70 8.54 -0.36 0.60
C PRO A 70 10.05 -0.19 0.48
N THR A 71 10.47 0.98 0.02
CA THR A 71 11.89 1.32 -0.09
C THR A 71 12.39 2.09 1.13
N ASP A 72 11.48 2.63 1.94
CA ASP A 72 11.81 3.31 3.18
C ASP A 72 11.97 2.33 4.35
N SER A 73 12.97 2.61 5.18
CA SER A 73 13.36 1.78 6.33
C SER A 73 12.20 1.54 7.30
N LEU A 74 11.42 2.58 7.58
CA LEU A 74 10.31 2.51 8.53
C LEU A 74 9.16 1.66 7.96
N SER A 75 8.91 1.83 6.68
CA SER A 75 7.91 1.08 5.92
C SER A 75 8.28 -0.40 5.78
N ILE A 76 9.56 -0.71 5.57
CA ILE A 76 10.07 -2.09 5.59
C ILE A 76 9.87 -2.73 6.97
N ARG A 77 10.12 -1.98 8.06
CA ARG A 77 9.90 -2.50 9.41
C ARG A 77 8.44 -2.87 9.65
N VAL A 78 7.51 -2.00 9.26
CA VAL A 78 6.06 -2.25 9.37
C VAL A 78 5.68 -3.47 8.53
N TYR A 79 6.14 -3.51 7.28
CA TYR A 79 5.87 -4.63 6.38
C TYR A 79 6.33 -5.97 6.96
N LEU A 80 7.55 -6.04 7.48
CA LEU A 80 8.09 -7.25 8.10
C LEU A 80 7.26 -7.71 9.31
N MET A 81 6.78 -6.79 10.13
CA MET A 81 5.96 -7.13 11.30
C MET A 81 4.58 -7.68 10.93
N GLU A 82 3.97 -7.15 9.86
CA GLU A 82 2.64 -7.58 9.44
C GLU A 82 2.66 -8.85 8.58
N ASN A 83 3.74 -9.06 7.81
CA ASN A 83 3.78 -10.11 6.77
C ASN A 83 4.68 -11.30 7.11
N CYS A 84 5.59 -11.18 8.08
CA CYS A 84 6.52 -12.26 8.42
C CYS A 84 6.24 -12.82 9.82
N LYS A 85 6.07 -14.14 9.90
CA LYS A 85 5.90 -14.83 11.18
C LYS A 85 7.13 -14.61 12.06
N TRP A 86 6.90 -14.41 13.36
CA TRP A 86 7.92 -14.23 14.39
C TRP A 86 8.74 -12.93 14.31
N ILE A 87 8.36 -11.99 13.44
CA ILE A 87 9.01 -10.69 13.38
C ILE A 87 8.23 -9.64 14.18
N GLY A 88 8.72 -9.34 15.38
CA GLY A 88 8.22 -8.25 16.21
C GLY A 88 8.99 -6.93 16.03
N PRO A 89 8.65 -5.87 16.79
CA PRO A 89 9.25 -4.53 16.67
C PRO A 89 10.78 -4.48 16.76
N GLU A 90 11.36 -5.34 17.59
CA GLU A 90 12.79 -5.40 17.84
C GLU A 90 13.53 -6.16 16.73
N VAL A 91 12.95 -7.28 16.29
CA VAL A 91 13.49 -8.09 15.18
C VAL A 91 13.43 -7.30 13.87
N SER A 92 12.31 -6.62 13.59
CA SER A 92 12.18 -5.78 12.39
C SER A 92 13.18 -4.62 12.41
N LYS A 93 13.38 -3.98 13.57
CA LYS A 93 14.39 -2.92 13.75
C LYS A 93 15.79 -3.45 13.46
N ASN A 94 16.16 -4.59 14.02
CA ASN A 94 17.50 -5.15 13.85
C ASN A 94 17.76 -5.58 12.40
N LEU A 95 16.77 -6.19 11.74
CA LEU A 95 16.86 -6.56 10.32
C LEU A 95 17.09 -5.32 9.45
N VAL A 96 16.23 -4.30 9.58
CA VAL A 96 16.35 -3.09 8.77
C VAL A 96 17.61 -2.29 9.10
N ASN A 97 18.02 -2.22 10.37
CA ASN A 97 19.29 -1.58 10.72
C ASN A 97 20.51 -2.29 10.13
N ARG A 98 20.44 -3.62 9.95
CA ARG A 98 21.56 -4.42 9.47
C ARG A 98 21.60 -4.54 7.95
N TYR A 99 20.44 -4.66 7.31
CA TYR A 99 20.31 -5.01 5.89
C TYR A 99 19.56 -3.93 5.08
N GLY A 100 18.97 -2.92 5.72
CA GLY A 100 18.20 -1.89 5.04
C GLY A 100 17.12 -2.47 4.13
N LYS A 101 17.16 -2.12 2.85
CA LYS A 101 16.24 -2.60 1.80
C LYS A 101 16.34 -4.10 1.54
N GLU A 102 17.48 -4.72 1.82
CA GLU A 102 17.72 -6.15 1.58
C GLU A 102 17.00 -7.04 2.62
N SER A 103 16.50 -6.45 3.71
CA SER A 103 15.72 -7.17 4.72
C SER A 103 14.51 -7.91 4.13
N LEU A 104 13.89 -7.33 3.10
CA LEU A 104 12.75 -7.93 2.40
C LEU A 104 13.13 -9.18 1.59
N VAL A 105 14.39 -9.30 1.17
CA VAL A 105 14.90 -10.46 0.44
C VAL A 105 15.19 -11.60 1.41
N ILE A 106 15.80 -11.29 2.57
CA ILE A 106 16.16 -12.29 3.59
C ILE A 106 14.91 -13.00 4.13
N CYS A 107 13.82 -12.26 4.35
CA CYS A 107 12.59 -12.84 4.89
C CYS A 107 11.72 -13.57 3.85
N LYS A 108 12.12 -13.60 2.57
CA LYS A 108 11.35 -14.21 1.47
C LYS A 108 11.67 -15.70 1.21
N THR A 109 12.31 -16.40 2.15
CA THR A 109 12.67 -17.82 2.05
C THR A 109 11.79 -18.66 2.95
#